data_AF-X7E3X2-F1
#
_entry.id   AF-X7E3X2-F1
#
_cell.length_a   1.000
_cell.length_b   1.000
_cell.length_c   1.000
_cell.angle_alpha   90.00
_cell.angle_beta   90.00
_cell.angle_gamma   90.00
#
_symmetry.space_group_name_H-M   'P 1'
#
loop_
_entity.id
_entity.type
_entity.pdbx_description
1 polymer ?
#
loop_
_entity_poly.entity_id
_entity_poly.type
_entity_poly.pdbx_seq_one_letter_code
_entity_poly.pdbx_strand_id
1 'polypeptide(L)' 'MGPELIAETDDTGRVLWVWIMEPGARRPRPVQDFAAARQVLTRANCHGASVAYLEQWFAERGEVEAAPHH' A
#
# COMPACT_ATOMS: atom_id res chain seq x y z
N MET A 1 -4.46 2.99 -18.41
CA MET A 1 -3.88 2.29 -17.25
C MET A 1 -4.38 2.99 -16.00
N GLY A 2 -4.83 2.24 -14.98
CA GLY A 2 -5.26 2.84 -13.70
C GLY A 2 -4.12 2.91 -12.69
N PRO A 3 -4.39 3.32 -11.44
CA PRO A 3 -3.35 3.42 -10.41
C PRO A 3 -2.73 2.06 -10.11
N GLU A 4 -1.44 2.07 -9.77
CA GLU A 4 -0.65 0.89 -9.41
C GLU A 4 0.00 1.11 -8.04
N LEU A 5 -0.02 0.09 -7.19
CA LEU A 5 0.71 0.13 -5.92
C LEU A 5 2.08 -0.51 -6.09
N ILE A 6 3.08 0.09 -5.46
CA ILE A 6 4.44 -0.43 -5.39
C ILE A 6 4.76 -0.62 -3.92
N ALA A 7 5.14 -1.83 -3.55
CA ALA A 7 5.49 -2.16 -2.18
C ALA A 7 6.82 -2.88 -2.10
N GLU A 8 7.60 -2.53 -1.07
CA GLU A 8 8.84 -3.19 -0.71
C GLU A 8 8.70 -3.85 0.65
N THR A 9 9.28 -5.05 0.76
CA THR A 9 9.40 -5.77 2.04
C THR A 9 10.84 -5.92 2.48
N ASP A 10 11.03 -6.11 3.77
CA ASP A 10 12.29 -6.60 4.31
C ASP A 10 12.51 -8.10 4.02
N ASP A 11 13.67 -8.61 4.43
CA ASP A 11 14.07 -10.02 4.30
C ASP A 11 13.18 -10.99 5.09
N THR A 12 12.32 -10.49 5.98
CA THR A 12 11.35 -11.26 6.75
C THR A 12 9.94 -11.25 6.14
N GLY A 13 9.76 -10.53 5.02
CA GLY A 13 8.49 -10.38 4.33
C GLY A 13 7.57 -9.29 4.89
N ARG A 14 8.07 -8.43 5.80
CA ARG A 14 7.29 -7.32 6.34
C ARG A 14 7.33 -6.11 5.42
N VAL A 15 6.17 -5.50 5.19
CA VAL A 15 6.04 -4.29 4.36
C VAL A 15 6.74 -3.11 5.03
N LEU A 16 7.75 -2.55 4.35
CA LEU A 16 8.49 -1.37 4.79
C LEU A 16 7.78 -0.08 4.38
N TRP A 17 7.36 -0.02 3.11
CA TRP A 17 6.67 1.13 2.55
C TRP A 17 5.77 0.74 1.39
N VAL A 18 4.72 1.54 1.15
CA VAL A 18 3.81 1.41 0.02
C VAL A 18 3.65 2.76 -0.64
N TRP A 19 3.91 2.81 -1.95
CA TRP A 19 3.72 3.98 -2.79
C TRP A 19 2.66 3.72 -3.86
N ILE A 20 2.03 4.79 -4.34
CA ILE A 20 1.06 4.74 -5.44
C ILE A 20 1.60 5.49 -6.65
N MET A 21 1.52 4.85 -7.82
CA MET A 21 1.74 5.46 -9.11
C MET A 21 0.39 5.77 -9.74
N GLU A 22 0.09 7.06 -9.91
CA GLU A 22 -1.13 7.49 -10.59
C GLU A 22 -0.96 7.43 -12.12
N PRO A 23 -2.06 7.27 -12.88
CA PRO A 23 -2.02 7.39 -14.33
C PRO A 23 -1.42 8.72 -14.78
N GLY A 24 -0.35 8.67 -15.58
CA GLY A 24 0.33 9.87 -16.07
C GLY A 24 1.26 10.55 -15.07
N ALA A 25 1.38 10.03 -13.84
CA ALA A 25 2.40 10.50 -12.92
C ALA A 25 3.78 10.07 -13.39
N ARG A 26 4.75 10.97 -13.21
CA ARG A 26 6.15 10.73 -13.57
C ARG A 26 6.92 9.99 -12.48
N ARG A 27 6.40 9.99 -11.25
CA ARG A 27 7.01 9.37 -10.07
C ARG A 27 5.92 8.84 -9.14
N PRO A 28 6.16 7.69 -8.49
CA PRO A 28 5.30 7.20 -7.43
C PRO A 28 5.39 8.13 -6.21
N ARG A 29 4.32 8.16 -5.42
CA ARG A 29 4.19 8.99 -4.21
C ARG A 29 3.78 8.14 -3.01
N PRO A 30 4.17 8.51 -1.77
CA PRO A 30 3.72 7.80 -0.59
C PRO A 30 2.20 7.73 -0.50
N VAL A 31 1.67 6.58 -0.12
CA VAL A 31 0.24 6.44 0.18
C VAL A 31 -0.10 7.29 1.40
N GLN A 32 -1.10 8.16 1.26
CA GLN A 32 -1.63 8.97 2.36
C GLN A 32 -3.03 8.49 2.78
N ASP A 33 -3.84 8.07 1.81
CA ASP A 33 -5.17 7.49 2.05
C ASP A 33 -5.09 5.97 1.88
N PHE A 34 -5.01 5.26 3.00
CA PHE A 34 -4.89 3.81 3.03
C PHE A 34 -6.17 3.11 2.58
N ALA A 35 -7.34 3.72 2.80
CA ALA A 35 -8.63 3.15 2.39
C ALA A 35 -8.82 3.20 0.88
N ALA A 36 -8.47 4.33 0.24
CA ALA A 36 -8.50 4.46 -1.21
C ALA A 36 -7.44 3.57 -1.87
N ALA A 37 -6.23 3.51 -1.31
CA ALA A 37 -5.16 2.65 -1.82
C ALA A 37 -5.53 1.16 -1.75
N ARG A 38 -6.26 0.72 -0.71
CA ARG A 38 -6.73 -0.67 -0.61
C ARG A 38 -7.58 -1.10 -1.82
N GLN A 39 -8.32 -0.19 -2.45
CA GLN A 39 -9.16 -0.51 -3.62
C GLN A 39 -8.35 -0.88 -4.87
N VAL A 40 -7.07 -0.51 -4.92
CA VAL A 40 -6.19 -0.77 -6.06
C VAL A 40 -5.15 -1.88 -5.80
N LEU A 41 -5.27 -2.62 -4.69
CA LEU A 41 -4.41 -3.75 -4.32
C LEU A 41 -4.35 -4.87 -5.37
N THR A 42 -5.43 -5.07 -6.13
CA THR A 42 -5.45 -6.05 -7.23
C THR A 42 -4.47 -5.73 -8.36
N ARG A 43 -3.91 -4.52 -8.36
CA ARG A 43 -2.87 -4.04 -9.26
C ARG A 43 -1.58 -3.72 -8.52
N ALA A 44 -1.34 -4.33 -7.36
CA ALA A 44 -0.11 -4.14 -6.62
C ALA A 44 1.04 -4.92 -7.27
N ASN A 45 2.15 -4.23 -7.47
CA ASN A 45 3.43 -4.82 -7.84
C ASN A 45 4.28 -4.94 -6.57
N CYS A 46 4.51 -6.19 -6.17
CA CYS A 46 5.10 -6.51 -4.89
C CYS A 46 6.54 -6.98 -5.09
N HIS A 47 7.49 -6.25 -4.52
CA HIS A 47 8.90 -6.65 -4.51
C HIS A 47 9.21 -7.30 -3.16
N GLY A 48 9.04 -8.62 -3.09
CA GLY A 48 9.30 -9.44 -1.89
C GLY A 48 8.08 -9.76 -1.02
N ALA A 49 6.98 -9.00 -1.12
CA ALA A 49 5.69 -9.30 -0.47
C ALA A 49 4.78 -10.17 -1.33
N SER A 50 3.88 -10.91 -0.68
CA SER A 50 2.64 -11.35 -1.32
C SER A 50 1.54 -10.29 -1.17
N VAL A 51 0.58 -10.27 -2.10
CA VAL A 51 -0.59 -9.38 -2.04
C VAL A 51 -1.38 -9.58 -0.72
N ALA A 52 -1.44 -10.81 -0.21
CA ALA A 52 -2.11 -11.11 1.06
C ALA A 52 -1.46 -10.40 2.27
N TYR A 53 -0.12 -10.27 2.27
CA TYR A 53 0.58 -9.51 3.31
C TYR A 53 0.31 -8.02 3.23
N LEU A 54 0.17 -7.47 2.02
CA LEU A 54 -0.22 -6.08 1.83
C LEU A 54 -1.65 -5.83 2.29
N GLU A 55 -2.58 -6.73 2.01
CA GLU A 55 -3.96 -6.64 2.50
C GLU A 55 -4.03 -6.56 4.03
N GLN A 56 -3.25 -7.41 4.72
CA GLN A 56 -3.15 -7.37 6.17
C GLN A 56 -2.54 -6.05 6.66
N TRP A 57 -1.47 -5.59 6.04
CA TRP A 57 -0.82 -4.32 6.39
C TRP A 57 -1.76 -3.11 6.24
N PHE A 58 -2.55 -3.07 5.16
CA PHE A 58 -3.57 -2.03 4.96
C PHE A 58 -4.70 -2.11 6.00
N ALA A 59 -5.09 -3.31 6.43
CA ALA A 59 -6.09 -3.48 7.48
C ALA A 59 -5.58 -2.93 8.82
N GLU A 60 -4.35 -3.28 9.22
CA GLU A 60 -3.72 -2.81 10.46
C GLU A 60 -3.57 -1.29 10.48
N ARG A 61 -3.15 -0.68 9.36
CA ARG A 61 -2.96 0.78 9.25
C ARG A 61 -4.27 1.56 9.15
N GLY A 62 -5.26 1.02 8.44
CA GLY A 62 -6.59 1.63 8.32
C GLY A 62 -7.34 1.65 9.66
N GLU A 63 -7.11 0.66 10.52
CA GLU A 63 -7.64 0.64 11.89
C GLU A 63 -6.93 1.65 12.80
N VAL A 64 -5.62 1.86 12.63
CA VAL A 64 -4.86 2.88 13.37
C VAL A 64 -5.30 4.30 13.00
N GLU A 65 -5.65 4.56 11.73
CA GLU A 65 -6.15 5.87 11.28
C GLU A 65 -7.62 6.13 11.72
N ALA A 66 -8.40 5.06 11.90
CA ALA A 66 -9.78 5.13 12.40
C ALA A 66 -9.88 5.23 13.93
N ALA A 67 -8.80 4.92 14.66
CA ALA A 67 -8.74 5.12 16.11
C ALA A 67 -8.53 6.60 16.42
N PRO A 68 -9.46 7.29 17.10
CA PRO A 68 -9.24 8.67 17.49
C PRO A 68 -8.05 8.72 18.44
N HIS A 69 -7.07 9.58 18.12
CA HIS A 69 -6.06 9.98 19.09
C HIS A 69 -6.78 10.58 20.30
N HIS A 70 -6.71 9.87 21.43
CA HIS A 70 -7.42 10.18 22.67
C HIS A 70 -6.74 11.30 23.46
#